data_AF-A0A2H0K6G2-F1
#
_entry.id   AF-A0A2H0K6G2-F1
#
_cell.length_a   1.000
_cell.length_b   1.000
_cell.length_c   1.000
_cell.angle_alpha   90.00
_cell.angle_beta   90.00
_cell.angle_gamma   90.00
#
_symmetry.space_group_name_H-M   'P 1'
#
loop_
_entity.id
_entity.type
_entity.pdbx_description
1 polymer ?
#
loop_
_entity_poly.entity_id
_entity_poly.type
_entity_poly.pdbx_seq_one_letter_code
_entity_poly.pdbx_strand_id
1 'polypeptide(L)'
;MKRRFYIIPGWEDTCRNHSYRKLKKVAQKKGYEVVCHDINWHETLSSQLFDTHKDDIIFGFSLGAIAAWIVAQNHRCKHLILASMTPHYSFKDKKIKKSLVDLTGKHFVNDIVKNLKPKNKAKKQTVLYGDLEEEAADFLVKNTGHELNEEYLTTINKLI
;
A
#
# COMPACT_ATOMS: atom_id res chain seq x y z
N MET A 1 22.75 9.21 2.21
CA MET A 1 21.99 7.98 1.89
C MET A 1 21.16 8.23 0.64
N LYS A 2 21.00 7.22 -0.22
CA LYS A 2 20.07 7.31 -1.36
C LYS A 2 18.63 7.27 -0.84
N ARG A 3 17.75 8.10 -1.41
CA ARG A 3 16.33 8.14 -1.06
C ARG A 3 15.66 6.90 -1.68
N ARG A 4 14.98 6.08 -0.88
CA ARG A 4 14.31 4.87 -1.37
C ARG A 4 12.82 5.09 -1.59
N PHE A 5 12.28 4.43 -2.60
CA PHE A 5 10.85 4.35 -2.89
C PHE A 5 10.43 2.88 -2.86
N TYR A 6 9.73 2.49 -1.81
CA TYR A 6 9.22 1.13 -1.63
C TYR A 6 7.88 0.98 -2.33
N ILE A 7 7.72 -0.13 -3.06
CA ILE A 7 6.47 -0.51 -3.71
C ILE A 7 6.00 -1.83 -3.12
N ILE A 8 4.80 -1.82 -2.54
CA ILE A 8 4.12 -3.02 -2.04
C ILE A 8 2.85 -3.24 -2.87
N PRO A 9 2.83 -4.25 -3.76
CA PRO A 9 1.66 -4.57 -4.59
C PRO A 9 0.44 -5.06 -3.80
N GLY A 10 -0.71 -5.06 -4.47
CA GLY A 10 -1.96 -5.62 -3.97
C GLY A 10 -1.99 -7.16 -3.92
N TRP A 11 -3.14 -7.71 -3.54
CA TRP A 11 -3.38 -9.15 -3.48
C TRP A 11 -2.97 -9.86 -4.77
N GLU A 12 -2.15 -10.91 -4.67
CA GLU A 12 -1.62 -11.72 -5.79
C GLU A 12 -0.86 -10.95 -6.90
N ASP A 13 -0.73 -9.63 -6.77
CA ASP A 13 0.09 -8.82 -7.66
C ASP A 13 1.58 -8.95 -7.31
N THR A 14 2.42 -8.64 -8.29
CA THR A 14 3.86 -8.47 -8.09
C THR A 14 4.34 -7.20 -8.77
N CYS A 15 5.51 -6.71 -8.37
CA CYS A 15 6.14 -5.56 -9.02
C CYS A 15 6.57 -5.83 -10.47
N ARG A 16 6.40 -7.06 -10.96
CA ARG A 16 6.60 -7.43 -12.37
C ARG A 16 5.41 -7.01 -13.23
N ASN A 17 4.25 -6.75 -12.64
CA ASN A 17 3.07 -6.30 -13.39
C ASN A 17 3.33 -4.92 -13.99
N HIS A 18 2.70 -4.67 -15.14
CA HIS A 18 3.01 -3.54 -16.01
C HIS A 18 2.89 -2.18 -15.29
N SER A 19 1.84 -1.98 -14.50
CA SER A 19 1.59 -0.73 -13.75
C SER A 19 2.68 -0.46 -12.71
N TYR A 20 3.10 -1.45 -11.92
CA TYR A 20 4.18 -1.27 -10.95
C TYR A 20 5.54 -1.07 -11.64
N ARG A 21 5.78 -1.71 -12.80
CA ARG A 21 6.98 -1.42 -13.61
C ARG A 21 7.00 0.02 -14.11
N LYS A 22 5.85 0.57 -14.51
CA LYS A 22 5.72 1.99 -14.86
C LYS A 22 5.97 2.88 -13.64
N LEU A 23 5.36 2.58 -12.50
CA LEU A 23 5.58 3.31 -11.25
C LEU A 23 7.07 3.33 -10.84
N LYS A 24 7.74 2.18 -10.94
CA LYS A 24 9.18 2.05 -10.72
C LYS A 24 9.96 3.01 -11.62
N LYS A 25 9.65 3.06 -12.92
CA LYS A 25 10.32 3.99 -13.84
C LYS A 25 10.06 5.46 -13.48
N VAL A 26 8.85 5.81 -13.05
CA VAL A 26 8.49 7.17 -12.60
C VAL A 26 9.35 7.57 -11.39
N ALA A 27 9.42 6.72 -10.37
CA ALA A 27 10.23 6.98 -9.17
C ALA A 27 11.73 7.02 -9.48
N GLN A 28 12.24 6.14 -10.34
CA GLN A 28 13.65 6.15 -10.76
C GLN A 28 14.02 7.44 -11.49
N LYS A 29 13.15 7.95 -12.39
CA LYS A 29 13.36 9.24 -13.08
C LYS A 29 13.43 10.43 -12.11
N LYS A 30 12.83 10.30 -10.93
CA LYS A 30 12.89 11.29 -9.84
C LYS A 30 14.11 11.12 -8.93
N GLY A 31 14.99 10.17 -9.23
CA GLY A 31 16.23 9.92 -8.49
C GLY A 31 16.07 9.04 -7.25
N TYR A 32 14.95 8.32 -7.12
CA TYR A 32 14.78 7.33 -6.06
C TYR A 32 15.41 5.98 -6.45
N GLU A 33 15.99 5.32 -5.45
CA GLU A 33 16.25 3.89 -5.51
C GLU A 33 14.95 3.14 -5.23
N VAL A 34 14.46 2.35 -6.19
CA VAL A 34 13.17 1.66 -6.04
C VAL A 34 13.38 0.26 -5.50
N VAL A 35 12.72 -0.04 -4.38
CA VAL A 35 12.71 -1.35 -3.74
C VAL A 35 11.32 -1.98 -3.91
N CYS A 36 11.28 -3.09 -4.64
CA CYS A 36 10.08 -3.88 -4.82
C CYS A 36 9.93 -4.85 -3.65
N HIS A 37 8.78 -4.86 -2.99
CA HIS A 37 8.50 -5.74 -1.87
C HIS A 37 7.21 -6.52 -2.15
N ASP A 38 7.37 -7.64 -2.84
CA ASP A 38 6.28 -8.56 -3.16
C ASP A 38 5.95 -9.40 -1.92
N ILE A 39 4.67 -9.46 -1.54
CA ILE A 39 4.21 -10.18 -0.35
C ILE A 39 3.91 -11.64 -0.70
N ASN A 40 4.45 -12.57 0.09
CA ASN A 40 3.95 -13.94 0.14
C ASN A 40 2.66 -13.98 0.95
N TRP A 41 1.54 -13.98 0.24
CA TRP A 41 0.20 -13.96 0.81
C TRP A 41 -0.20 -15.23 1.59
N HIS A 42 0.59 -16.30 1.49
CA HIS A 42 0.39 -17.53 2.26
C HIS A 42 1.11 -17.52 3.62
N GLU A 43 1.89 -16.48 3.91
CA GLU A 43 2.56 -16.28 5.18
C GLU A 43 1.92 -15.12 5.95
N THR A 44 2.24 -15.00 7.25
CA THR A 44 1.81 -13.83 8.03
C THR A 44 2.41 -12.54 7.48
N LEU A 45 1.66 -11.45 7.54
CA LEU A 45 2.14 -10.16 7.03
C LEU A 45 3.26 -9.59 7.92
N SER A 46 3.16 -9.80 9.23
CA SER A 46 4.12 -9.31 10.23
C SER A 46 5.52 -9.91 10.09
N SER A 47 5.67 -11.13 9.56
CA SER A 47 6.98 -11.76 9.33
C SER A 47 7.71 -11.21 8.10
N GLN A 48 7.02 -10.45 7.26
CA GLN A 48 7.54 -9.96 5.98
C GLN A 48 7.87 -8.46 6.02
N LEU A 49 7.62 -7.78 7.14
CA LEU A 49 7.88 -6.35 7.28
C LEU A 49 9.38 -6.03 7.17
N PHE A 50 9.67 -4.80 6.74
CA PHE A 50 11.03 -4.33 6.50
C PHE A 50 11.29 -2.97 7.17
N ASP A 51 12.56 -2.67 7.40
CA ASP A 51 13.00 -1.39 7.94
C ASP A 51 12.99 -0.27 6.88
N THR A 52 12.67 0.95 7.32
CA THR A 52 12.74 2.16 6.51
C THR A 52 13.49 3.29 7.21
N HIS A 53 13.93 4.28 6.44
CA HIS A 53 14.55 5.50 6.94
C HIS A 53 13.64 6.71 6.77
N LYS A 54 13.91 7.76 7.56
CA LYS A 54 13.13 8.99 7.63
C LYS A 54 12.93 9.72 6.29
N ASP A 55 13.79 9.46 5.30
CA ASP A 55 13.77 10.10 3.99
C ASP A 55 13.13 9.22 2.89
N ASP A 56 12.76 7.98 3.24
CA ASP A 56 12.14 7.02 2.32
C ASP A 56 10.66 7.30 2.11
N ILE A 57 10.16 6.87 0.95
CA ILE A 57 8.73 6.87 0.63
C ILE A 57 8.26 5.42 0.53
N ILE A 58 7.07 5.15 1.07
CA ILE A 58 6.43 3.83 0.97
C ILE A 58 5.12 4.01 0.22
N PHE A 59 4.97 3.25 -0.86
CA PHE A 59 3.72 3.12 -1.60
C PHE A 59 3.16 1.72 -1.40
N GLY A 60 1.87 1.62 -1.08
CA GLY A 60 1.14 0.36 -1.10
C GLY A 60 -0.18 0.49 -1.83
N PHE A 61 -0.58 -0.56 -2.53
CA PHE A 61 -1.86 -0.66 -3.24
C PHE A 61 -2.74 -1.74 -2.63
N SER A 62 -4.05 -1.51 -2.46
CA SER A 62 -4.99 -2.54 -1.95
C SER A 62 -4.53 -3.15 -0.62
N LEU A 63 -4.46 -4.48 -0.49
CA LEU A 63 -3.89 -5.14 0.70
C LEU A 63 -2.41 -4.79 0.94
N GLY A 64 -1.65 -4.44 -0.11
CA GLY A 64 -0.30 -3.90 0.02
C GLY A 64 -0.25 -2.55 0.75
N ALA A 65 -1.33 -1.76 0.69
CA ALA A 65 -1.45 -0.52 1.47
C ALA A 65 -1.58 -0.80 2.98
N ILE A 66 -2.20 -1.92 3.38
CA ILE A 66 -2.23 -2.36 4.78
C ILE A 66 -0.83 -2.75 5.25
N ALA A 67 -0.05 -3.44 4.42
CA ALA A 67 1.35 -3.74 4.71
C ALA A 67 2.18 -2.46 4.87
N ALA A 68 2.04 -1.52 3.94
CA ALA A 68 2.73 -0.22 3.97
C ALA A 68 2.40 0.55 5.25
N TRP A 69 1.12 0.53 5.66
CA TRP A 69 0.66 1.10 6.92
C TRP A 69 1.38 0.47 8.11
N ILE A 70 1.39 -0.86 8.22
CA ILE A 70 2.02 -1.58 9.34
C ILE A 70 3.53 -1.32 9.39
N VAL A 71 4.22 -1.28 8.24
CA VAL A 71 5.63 -0.85 8.18
C VAL A 71 5.80 0.54 8.77
N ALA A 72 4.97 1.49 8.35
CA ALA A 72 5.02 2.87 8.85
C ALA A 72 4.60 3.00 10.33
N GLN A 73 3.90 2.04 10.92
CA GLN A 73 3.66 2.01 12.37
C GLN A 73 4.96 1.79 13.16
N ASN A 74 5.84 0.97 12.61
CA ASN A 74 7.05 0.55 13.30
C ASN A 74 8.23 1.49 12.96
N HIS A 75 8.28 2.00 11.73
CA HIS A 75 9.41 2.78 11.20
C HIS A 75 8.96 4.16 10.70
N ARG A 76 9.84 5.16 10.82
CA ARG A 76 9.59 6.49 10.29
C ARG A 76 9.91 6.53 8.80
N CYS A 77 9.04 7.13 8.00
CA CYS A 77 9.28 7.45 6.60
C CYS A 77 8.88 8.90 6.30
N LYS A 78 9.37 9.43 5.17
CA LYS A 78 9.07 10.80 4.72
C LYS A 78 7.60 10.90 4.30
N HIS A 79 7.13 9.90 3.55
CA HIS A 79 5.79 9.89 2.99
C HIS A 79 5.28 8.45 2.87
N LEU A 80 4.09 8.21 3.40
CA LEU A 80 3.31 7.00 3.19
C LEU A 80 2.19 7.30 2.19
N ILE A 81 2.16 6.60 1.06
CA ILE A 81 1.13 6.71 0.03
C ILE A 81 0.31 5.41 0.02
N LEU A 82 -0.99 5.55 0.28
CA LEU A 82 -1.94 4.44 0.42
C LEU A 82 -2.95 4.54 -0.71
N ALA A 83 -2.84 3.68 -1.71
CA ALA A 83 -3.72 3.70 -2.88
C ALA A 83 -4.72 2.54 -2.84
N SER A 84 -5.99 2.84 -3.10
CA SER A 84 -7.10 1.88 -3.03
C SER A 84 -7.05 0.99 -1.80
N MET A 85 -6.69 1.53 -0.62
CA MET A 85 -6.42 0.72 0.56
C MET A 85 -7.66 -0.09 0.96
N THR A 86 -7.50 -1.34 1.40
CA THR A 86 -8.65 -2.05 1.98
C THR A 86 -9.10 -1.32 3.25
N PRO A 87 -10.36 -0.85 3.34
CA PRO A 87 -10.77 -0.01 4.47
C PRO A 87 -10.63 -0.72 5.82
N HIS A 88 -10.28 0.02 6.88
CA HIS A 88 -10.11 -0.57 8.22
C HIS A 88 -11.37 -1.24 8.76
N TYR A 89 -12.56 -0.77 8.36
CA TYR A 89 -13.82 -1.36 8.79
C TYR A 89 -14.02 -2.78 8.23
N SER A 90 -13.37 -3.12 7.11
CA SER A 90 -13.43 -4.44 6.47
C SER A 90 -12.98 -5.58 7.40
N PHE A 91 -12.12 -5.27 8.37
CA PHE A 91 -11.64 -6.22 9.37
C PHE A 91 -12.56 -6.34 10.60
N LYS A 92 -13.56 -5.46 10.72
CA LYS A 92 -14.58 -5.46 11.79
C LYS A 92 -15.93 -5.97 11.29
N ASP A 93 -16.27 -5.67 10.04
CA ASP A 93 -17.47 -6.19 9.41
C ASP A 93 -17.39 -7.71 9.25
N LYS A 94 -18.39 -8.44 9.74
CA LYS A 94 -18.37 -9.92 9.76
C LYS A 94 -18.38 -10.52 8.35
N LYS A 95 -19.11 -9.91 7.41
CA LYS A 95 -19.28 -10.43 6.05
C LYS A 95 -18.01 -10.18 5.25
N ILE A 96 -17.50 -8.95 5.26
CA ILE A 96 -16.27 -8.58 4.55
C ILE A 96 -15.08 -9.35 5.14
N LYS A 97 -14.97 -9.43 6.47
CA LYS A 97 -13.93 -10.22 7.13
C LYS A 97 -13.99 -11.69 6.72
N LYS A 98 -15.17 -12.29 6.64
CA LYS A 98 -15.32 -13.67 6.20
C LYS A 98 -14.80 -13.82 4.77
N SER A 99 -15.19 -12.95 3.85
CA SER A 99 -14.67 -12.96 2.47
C SER A 99 -13.15 -12.81 2.41
N LEU A 100 -12.56 -11.93 3.23
CA LEU A 100 -11.09 -11.80 3.33
C LEU A 100 -10.44 -13.07 3.89
N VAL A 101 -11.05 -13.74 4.87
CA VAL A 101 -10.57 -15.01 5.41
C VAL A 101 -10.64 -16.12 4.38
N ASP A 102 -11.71 -16.18 3.59
CA ASP A 102 -11.90 -17.18 2.54
C ASP A 102 -10.87 -16.98 1.40
N LEU A 103 -10.51 -15.73 1.09
CA LEU A 103 -9.50 -15.38 0.09
C LEU A 103 -8.07 -15.61 0.57
N THR A 104 -7.73 -15.09 1.76
CA THR A 104 -6.34 -14.93 2.21
C THR A 104 -5.93 -15.89 3.33
N GLY A 105 -6.89 -16.61 3.89
CA GLY A 105 -6.70 -17.50 5.02
C GLY A 105 -6.86 -16.81 6.38
N LYS A 106 -7.34 -17.59 7.36
CA LYS A 106 -7.62 -17.10 8.72
C LYS A 106 -6.37 -16.59 9.44
N HIS A 107 -5.22 -17.23 9.23
CA HIS A 107 -3.97 -16.84 9.87
C HIS A 107 -3.50 -15.45 9.41
N PHE A 108 -3.59 -15.18 8.11
CA PHE A 108 -3.25 -13.89 7.52
C PHE A 108 -4.12 -12.76 8.09
N VAL A 109 -5.45 -12.91 8.05
CA VAL A 109 -6.39 -11.89 8.56
C VAL A 109 -6.21 -11.65 10.05
N ASN A 110 -6.00 -12.71 10.84
CA ASN A 110 -5.78 -12.56 12.29
C ASN A 110 -4.47 -11.83 12.59
N ASP A 111 -3.43 -12.06 11.80
CA ASP A 111 -2.16 -11.34 11.94
C ASP A 111 -2.34 -9.83 11.64
N ILE A 112 -3.09 -9.47 10.58
CA ILE A 112 -3.43 -8.07 10.32
C ILE A 112 -4.19 -7.46 11.50
N VAL A 113 -5.27 -8.10 11.96
CA VAL A 113 -6.11 -7.57 13.05
C VAL A 113 -5.30 -7.36 14.33
N LYS A 114 -4.35 -8.26 14.61
CA LYS A 114 -3.48 -8.16 15.79
C LYS A 114 -2.48 -7.01 15.69
N ASN A 115 -1.96 -6.74 14.49
CA ASN A 115 -0.85 -5.80 14.29
C ASN A 115 -1.28 -4.42 13.81
N LEU A 116 -2.48 -4.27 13.24
CA LEU A 116 -2.99 -3.01 12.72
C LEU A 116 -3.41 -2.08 13.87
N LYS A 117 -2.79 -0.89 13.91
CA LYS A 117 -3.00 0.17 14.90
C LYS A 117 -3.48 1.45 14.19
N PRO A 118 -4.24 2.32 14.88
CA PRO A 118 -4.83 3.51 14.26
C PRO A 118 -3.83 4.62 13.92
N LYS A 119 -2.56 4.51 14.32
CA LYS A 119 -1.54 5.55 14.12
C LYS A 119 -0.29 4.95 13.49
N ASN A 120 0.31 5.68 12.55
CA ASN A 120 1.63 5.41 12.00
C ASN A 120 2.63 6.55 12.31
N LYS A 121 3.89 6.36 11.93
CA LYS A 121 5.02 7.28 12.20
C LYS A 121 5.49 8.01 10.94
N ALA A 122 4.73 7.98 9.84
CA ALA A 122 5.09 8.71 8.63
C ALA A 122 5.02 10.23 8.88
N LYS A 123 5.95 11.00 8.32
CA LYS A 123 5.91 12.47 8.41
C LYS A 123 4.73 13.05 7.63
N LYS A 124 4.38 12.41 6.51
CA LYS A 124 3.21 12.72 5.68
C LYS A 124 2.51 11.43 5.30
N GLN A 125 1.19 11.45 5.30
CA GLN A 125 0.35 10.41 4.73
C GLN A 125 -0.45 10.98 3.56
N THR A 126 -0.69 10.18 2.53
CA THR A 126 -1.65 10.49 1.47
C THR A 126 -2.44 9.25 1.10
N VAL A 127 -3.77 9.37 1.14
CA VAL A 127 -4.72 8.34 0.73
C VAL A 127 -5.27 8.67 -0.64
N LEU A 128 -5.22 7.71 -1.55
CA LEU A 128 -5.73 7.79 -2.91
C LEU A 128 -6.79 6.71 -3.09
N TYR A 129 -7.94 7.06 -3.64
CA TYR A 129 -8.94 6.10 -4.11
C TYR A 129 -9.39 6.47 -5.53
N GLY A 130 -9.84 5.49 -6.28
CA GLY A 130 -10.63 5.71 -7.47
C GLY A 130 -11.97 6.32 -7.09
N ASP A 131 -12.49 7.25 -7.89
CA ASP A 131 -13.80 7.86 -7.62
C ASP A 131 -14.97 6.88 -7.73
N LEU A 132 -14.77 5.73 -8.39
CA LEU A 132 -15.75 4.64 -8.48
C LEU A 132 -15.67 3.68 -7.28
N GLU A 133 -14.72 3.87 -6.35
CA GLU A 133 -14.61 3.05 -5.13
C GLU A 133 -15.51 3.56 -3.99
N GLU A 134 -16.10 4.74 -4.13
CA GLU A 134 -17.00 5.38 -3.13
C GLU A 134 -16.36 5.58 -1.73
N GLU A 135 -15.03 5.63 -1.67
CA GLU A 135 -14.26 5.82 -0.43
C GLU A 135 -13.80 7.28 -0.25
N ALA A 136 -13.63 7.70 1.01
CA ALA A 136 -13.04 9.00 1.32
C ALA A 136 -11.50 8.97 1.16
N ALA A 137 -10.94 9.97 0.47
CA ALA A 137 -9.52 10.06 0.14
C ALA A 137 -8.99 11.50 0.23
N ASP A 138 -7.67 11.65 0.31
CA ASP A 138 -7.04 12.96 0.07
C ASP A 138 -7.11 13.34 -1.42
N PHE A 139 -7.08 12.34 -2.32
CA PHE A 139 -7.33 12.52 -3.75
C PHE A 139 -8.20 11.40 -4.30
N LEU A 140 -9.21 11.79 -5.07
CA LEU A 140 -10.03 10.89 -5.87
C LEU A 140 -9.52 10.88 -7.32
N VAL A 141 -9.07 9.72 -7.77
CA VAL A 141 -8.60 9.48 -9.14
C VAL A 141 -9.82 9.29 -10.02
N LYS A 142 -10.01 10.20 -10.98
CA LYS A 142 -11.23 10.27 -11.79
C LYS A 142 -11.40 9.06 -12.71
N ASN A 143 -12.65 8.64 -12.91
CA ASN A 143 -13.07 7.53 -13.77
C ASN A 143 -12.30 6.24 -13.48
N THR A 144 -11.98 5.99 -12.22
CA THR A 144 -11.09 4.90 -11.82
C THR A 144 -11.73 4.10 -10.69
N GLY A 145 -11.66 2.78 -10.78
CA GLY A 145 -12.04 1.87 -9.70
C GLY A 145 -10.82 1.35 -8.93
N HIS A 146 -10.91 0.10 -8.48
CA HIS A 146 -9.85 -0.57 -7.74
C HIS A 146 -8.74 -1.11 -8.67
N GLU A 147 -8.12 -0.25 -9.46
CA GLU A 147 -7.07 -0.62 -10.43
C GLU A 147 -5.96 0.42 -10.49
N LEU A 148 -4.70 -0.03 -10.47
CA LEU A 148 -3.54 0.84 -10.63
C LEU A 148 -3.33 1.21 -12.13
N ASN A 149 -4.07 2.19 -12.63
CA ASN A 149 -4.02 2.69 -14.00
C ASN A 149 -3.11 3.93 -14.19
N GLU A 150 -3.11 4.52 -15.39
CA GLU A 150 -2.25 5.67 -15.73
C GLU A 150 -2.62 6.94 -14.95
N GLU A 151 -3.89 7.11 -14.59
CA GLU A 151 -4.42 8.22 -13.82
C GLU A 151 -3.88 8.16 -12.39
N TYR A 152 -3.83 6.97 -11.79
CA TYR A 152 -3.12 6.73 -10.54
C TYR A 152 -1.64 7.08 -10.64
N LEU A 153 -0.95 6.57 -11.67
CA LEU A 153 0.48 6.82 -11.86
C LEU A 153 0.78 8.31 -12.03
N THR A 154 -0.08 9.04 -12.74
CA THR A 154 0.00 10.49 -12.92
C THR A 154 -0.17 11.22 -11.60
N THR A 155 -1.13 10.78 -10.78
CA THR A 155 -1.37 11.34 -9.44
C THR A 155 -0.17 11.09 -8.53
N ILE A 156 0.34 9.85 -8.48
CA ILE A 156 1.50 9.48 -7.67
C ILE A 156 2.76 10.24 -8.11
N ASN A 157 2.98 10.46 -9.42
CA ASN A 157 4.11 11.23 -9.93
C ASN A 157 4.17 12.68 -9.40
N LYS A 158 3.00 13.27 -9.09
CA LYS A 158 2.92 14.62 -8.50
C LYS A 158 3.25 14.62 -7.01
N LEU A 159 3.14 13.47 -6.34
CA LEU A 159 3.37 13.32 -4.90
C LEU A 159 4.85 13.06 -4.56
N ILE A 160 5.65 12.57 -5.52
CA ILE A 160 7.01 12.05 -5.29
C ILE A 160 8.14 12.93 -5.85
#